data_AF-A0A1X7E1M9-F1
#
_entry.id   AF-A0A1X7E1M9-F1
#
_cell.length_a   1.000
_cell.length_b   1.000
_cell.length_c   1.000
_cell.angle_alpha   90.00
_cell.angle_beta   90.00
_cell.angle_gamma   90.00
#
_symmetry.space_group_name_H-M   'P 1'
#
loop_
_entity.id
_entity.type
_entity.pdbx_description
1 polymer ?
#
loop_
_entity_poly.entity_id
_entity_poly.type
_entity_poly.pdbx_seq_one_letter_code
_entity_poly.pdbx_strand_id
1 'polypeptide(L)'
;MARQQGLEHLTHEISDAAHKVGDALHHVSDTVGEAIEREFLKAKYLAQALVLESYANTVRRAVNNFNEGAHENVNACGVHASSWLGHQKDVYIEHQAQLTTKSRKANETGSILIQKLETLAADLRGKAKNIA
;
A
#
# COMPACT_ATOMS: atom_id res chain seq x y z
N MET A 1 39.67 -34.35 -53.62
CA MET A 1 39.66 -32.99 -53.03
C MET A 1 38.25 -32.42 -52.85
N ALA A 2 37.32 -32.59 -53.79
CA ALA A 2 35.93 -32.07 -53.65
C ALA A 2 35.12 -32.61 -52.44
N ARG A 3 35.35 -33.86 -51.99
CA ARG A 3 34.65 -34.45 -50.83
C ARG A 3 35.09 -33.87 -49.48
N GLN A 4 36.34 -33.42 -49.36
CA GLN A 4 36.90 -32.91 -48.11
C GLN A 4 36.39 -31.48 -47.82
N GLN A 5 36.33 -30.64 -48.86
CA GLN A 5 35.76 -29.29 -48.79
C GLN A 5 34.25 -29.29 -48.50
N GLY A 6 33.50 -30.26 -49.04
CA GLY A 6 32.06 -30.41 -48.75
C GLY A 6 31.77 -30.82 -47.31
N LEU A 7 32.66 -31.63 -46.70
CA LEU A 7 32.56 -32.03 -45.29
C LEU A 7 32.88 -30.86 -44.35
N GLU A 8 33.92 -30.08 -44.64
CA GLU A 8 34.30 -28.89 -43.87
C GLU A 8 33.19 -27.83 -43.88
N HIS A 9 32.57 -27.60 -45.05
CA HIS A 9 31.44 -26.68 -45.18
C HIS A 9 30.23 -27.12 -44.35
N LEU A 10 29.88 -28.42 -44.39
CA LEU A 10 28.79 -28.98 -43.59
C LEU A 10 29.06 -28.89 -42.08
N THR A 11 30.30 -29.16 -41.65
CA THR A 11 30.66 -29.00 -40.23
C THR A 11 30.59 -27.55 -39.76
N HIS A 12 30.93 -26.58 -40.62
CA HIS A 12 30.81 -25.16 -40.29
C HIS A 12 29.34 -24.72 -40.18
N GLU A 13 28.48 -25.15 -41.11
CA GLU A 13 27.04 -24.86 -41.05
C GLU A 13 26.37 -25.47 -39.82
N ILE A 14 26.74 -26.68 -39.44
CA ILE A 14 26.26 -27.34 -38.22
C ILE A 14 26.73 -26.59 -36.96
N SER A 15 27.99 -26.15 -36.93
CA SER A 15 28.55 -25.36 -35.82
C SER A 15 27.84 -24.01 -35.69
N ASP A 16 27.58 -23.32 -36.80
CA ASP A 16 26.86 -22.05 -36.82
C ASP A 16 25.40 -22.22 -36.37
N ALA A 17 24.75 -23.31 -36.78
CA ALA A 17 23.39 -23.64 -36.33
C ALA A 17 23.35 -23.92 -34.82
N ALA A 18 24.33 -24.66 -34.29
CA ALA A 18 24.44 -24.95 -32.87
C ALA A 18 24.66 -23.66 -32.04
N HIS A 19 25.51 -22.75 -32.51
CA HIS A 19 25.70 -21.44 -31.87
C HIS A 19 24.42 -20.60 -31.87
N LYS A 20 23.72 -20.50 -33.01
CA LYS A 20 22.43 -19.77 -33.08
C LYS A 20 21.37 -20.34 -32.13
N VAL A 21 21.33 -21.66 -31.97
CA VAL A 21 20.44 -22.30 -30.99
C VAL A 21 20.85 -21.97 -29.56
N GLY A 22 22.15 -21.97 -29.25
CA GLY A 22 22.68 -21.56 -27.95
C GLY A 22 22.33 -20.11 -27.59
N ASP A 23 22.51 -19.19 -28.54
CA ASP A 23 22.17 -17.77 -28.37
C ASP A 23 20.66 -17.57 -28.17
N ALA A 24 19.84 -18.29 -28.94
CA ALA A 24 18.39 -18.25 -28.77
C ALA A 24 17.94 -18.77 -27.40
N LEU A 25 18.57 -19.84 -26.89
CA LEU A 25 18.29 -20.37 -25.55
C LEU A 25 18.70 -19.41 -24.44
N HIS A 26 19.85 -18.74 -24.58
CA HIS A 26 20.27 -17.69 -23.64
C HIS A 26 19.28 -16.52 -23.65
N HIS A 27 18.90 -16.03 -24.83
CA HIS A 27 17.91 -14.97 -24.95
C HIS A 27 16.57 -15.34 -24.31
N VAL A 28 16.10 -16.58 -24.49
CA VAL A 28 14.86 -17.04 -23.85
C VAL A 28 15.00 -17.06 -22.33
N SER A 29 16.12 -17.55 -21.80
CA SER A 29 16.41 -17.55 -20.37
C SER A 29 16.39 -16.15 -19.78
N ASP A 30 17.07 -15.19 -20.42
CA ASP A 30 17.12 -13.80 -19.98
C ASP A 30 15.72 -13.15 -20.03
N THR A 31 14.97 -13.38 -21.11
CA THR A 31 13.60 -12.86 -21.27
C THR A 31 12.66 -13.40 -20.18
N VAL A 32 12.78 -14.69 -19.83
CA VAL A 32 12.00 -15.30 -18.75
C VAL A 32 12.40 -14.73 -17.39
N GLY A 33 13.70 -14.54 -17.14
CA GLY A 33 14.22 -13.92 -15.93
C GLY A 33 13.65 -12.52 -15.71
N GLU A 34 13.71 -11.67 -16.74
CA GLU A 34 13.13 -10.33 -16.69
C GLU A 34 11.61 -10.35 -16.45
N ALA A 35 10.88 -11.26 -17.10
CA ALA A 35 9.44 -11.39 -16.90
C ALA A 35 9.08 -11.76 -15.46
N ILE A 36 9.85 -12.66 -14.83
CA ILE A 36 9.67 -13.04 -13.42
C ILE A 36 9.95 -11.85 -12.50
N GLU A 37 11.02 -11.09 -12.74
CA GLU A 37 11.34 -9.90 -11.95
C GLU A 37 10.25 -8.83 -12.04
N ARG A 38 9.69 -8.61 -13.25
CA ARG A 38 8.58 -7.68 -13.46
C ARG A 38 7.34 -8.08 -12.68
N GLU A 39 6.93 -9.35 -12.74
CA GLU A 39 5.78 -9.84 -11.98
C GLU A 39 6.01 -9.81 -10.46
N PHE A 40 7.22 -10.12 -10.00
CA PHE A 40 7.57 -10.00 -8.58
C PHE A 40 7.50 -8.54 -8.10
N LEU A 41 8.03 -7.60 -8.86
CA LEU A 41 8.00 -6.17 -8.51
C LEU A 41 6.57 -5.64 -8.49
N LYS A 42 5.73 -6.04 -9.45
CA LYS A 42 4.29 -5.74 -9.48
C LYS A 42 3.57 -6.26 -8.25
N ALA A 43 3.79 -7.54 -7.90
CA ALA A 43 3.21 -8.14 -6.69
C ALA A 43 3.65 -7.40 -5.41
N LYS A 44 4.91 -6.99 -5.33
CA LYS A 44 5.44 -6.21 -4.19
C LYS A 44 4.71 -4.88 -4.02
N TYR A 45 4.52 -4.11 -5.10
CA TYR A 45 3.80 -2.84 -5.03
C TYR A 45 2.32 -3.04 -4.63
N LEU A 46 1.66 -4.06 -5.16
CA LEU A 46 0.27 -4.38 -4.79
C LEU A 46 0.15 -4.78 -3.32
N ALA A 47 1.07 -5.60 -2.81
CA ALA A 47 1.09 -5.99 -1.40
C ALA A 47 1.30 -4.78 -0.48
N GLN A 48 2.21 -3.88 -0.83
CA GLN A 48 2.43 -2.64 -0.06
C GLN A 48 1.19 -1.74 -0.06
N ALA A 49 0.49 -1.62 -1.19
CA ALA A 49 -0.75 -0.84 -1.27
C ALA A 49 -1.83 -1.39 -0.33
N LEU A 50 -2.03 -2.71 -0.29
CA LEU A 50 -2.99 -3.37 0.60
C LEU A 50 -2.70 -3.11 2.09
N VAL A 51 -1.42 -3.12 2.47
CA VAL A 51 -1.00 -2.83 3.84
C VAL A 51 -1.36 -1.38 4.23
N LEU A 52 -1.11 -0.41 3.34
CA LEU A 52 -1.45 0.99 3.59
C LEU A 52 -2.97 1.20 3.76
N GLU A 53 -3.78 0.53 2.95
CA GLU A 53 -5.24 0.60 3.07
C GLU A 53 -5.75 -0.03 4.37
N SER A 54 -5.15 -1.13 4.80
CA SER A 54 -5.45 -1.75 6.09
C SER A 54 -5.15 -0.80 7.25
N TYR A 55 -4.03 -0.08 7.19
CA TYR A 55 -3.71 0.97 8.15
C TYR A 55 -4.70 2.13 8.10
N ALA A 56 -5.08 2.60 6.91
CA ALA A 56 -6.09 3.67 6.76
C ALA A 56 -7.43 3.27 7.41
N ASN A 57 -7.87 2.03 7.18
CA ASN A 57 -9.07 1.47 7.81
C ASN A 57 -8.95 1.39 9.34
N THR A 58 -7.77 1.05 9.85
CA THR A 58 -7.52 0.99 11.30
C THR A 58 -7.58 2.38 11.93
N VAL A 59 -6.98 3.38 11.30
CA VAL A 59 -7.06 4.79 11.74
C VAL A 59 -8.51 5.26 11.71
N ARG A 60 -9.26 4.96 10.65
CA ARG A 60 -10.68 5.31 10.51
C ARG A 60 -11.52 4.77 11.67
N ARG A 61 -11.34 3.49 12.01
CA ARG A 61 -12.03 2.87 13.18
C ARG A 61 -11.65 3.54 14.49
N ALA A 62 -10.36 3.78 14.73
CA ALA A 62 -9.88 4.40 15.96
C ALA A 62 -10.46 5.81 16.16
N VAL A 63 -10.49 6.60 15.09
CA VAL A 63 -11.06 7.95 15.09
C VAL A 63 -12.56 7.91 15.34
N ASN A 64 -13.30 7.03 14.65
CA ASN A 64 -14.74 6.88 14.85
C ASN A 64 -15.09 6.52 16.30
N ASN A 65 -14.43 5.50 16.86
CA ASN A 65 -14.64 5.07 18.24
C ASN A 65 -14.35 6.20 19.24
N PHE A 66 -13.28 6.98 19.01
CA PHE A 66 -12.94 8.10 19.88
C PHE A 66 -14.00 9.21 19.84
N ASN A 67 -14.59 9.47 18.67
CA ASN A 67 -15.64 10.48 18.53
C ASN A 67 -16.96 10.03 19.13
N GLU A 68 -17.32 8.75 18.98
CA GLU A 68 -18.51 8.17 19.60
C GLU A 68 -18.43 8.33 21.12
N GLY A 69 -17.31 7.96 21.74
CA GLY A 69 -17.12 8.16 23.17
C GLY A 69 -17.17 9.64 23.61
N ALA A 70 -16.64 10.56 22.79
CA ALA A 70 -16.76 11.99 23.07
C ALA A 70 -18.21 12.49 22.96
N HIS A 71 -18.97 12.00 21.99
CA HIS A 71 -20.38 12.34 21.81
C HIS A 71 -21.24 11.79 22.96
N GLU A 72 -21.03 10.54 23.34
CA GLU A 72 -21.69 9.93 24.51
C GLU A 72 -21.40 10.72 25.78
N ASN A 73 -20.17 11.18 25.97
CA ASN A 73 -19.80 12.00 27.12
C ASN A 73 -20.51 13.37 27.13
N VAL A 74 -20.68 14.02 25.97
CA VAL A 74 -21.47 15.25 25.85
C VAL A 74 -22.90 15.02 26.31
N ASN A 75 -23.52 13.93 25.85
CA ASN A 75 -24.89 13.57 26.20
C ASN A 75 -25.03 13.28 27.70
N ALA A 76 -24.11 12.47 28.25
CA ALA A 76 -24.06 12.18 29.68
C ALA A 76 -23.87 13.45 30.52
N CYS A 77 -23.04 14.39 30.06
CA CYS A 77 -22.83 15.67 30.72
C CYS A 77 -24.13 16.49 30.78
N GLY A 78 -24.84 16.60 29.66
CA GLY A 78 -26.12 17.30 29.59
C GLY A 78 -27.18 16.72 30.54
N VAL A 79 -27.23 15.39 30.68
CA VAL A 79 -28.20 14.71 31.56
C VAL A 79 -27.81 14.81 33.02
N HIS A 80 -26.59 14.38 33.38
CA HIS A 80 -26.20 14.18 34.77
C HIS A 80 -25.78 15.47 35.48
N ALA A 81 -25.17 16.41 34.77
CA ALA A 81 -24.72 17.68 35.36
C ALA A 81 -25.79 18.78 35.35
N SER A 82 -26.99 18.49 34.82
CA SER A 82 -28.11 19.42 34.74
C SER A 82 -28.48 20.01 36.11
N SER A 83 -28.47 19.19 37.16
CA SER A 83 -28.81 19.54 38.54
C SER A 83 -27.61 19.89 39.43
N TRP A 84 -26.38 19.72 38.92
CA TRP A 84 -25.18 20.02 39.69
C TRP A 84 -25.00 21.53 39.84
N LEU A 85 -24.37 21.95 40.94
CA LEU A 85 -24.08 23.36 41.23
C LEU A 85 -22.65 23.50 41.75
N GLY A 86 -22.06 24.68 41.54
CA GLY A 86 -20.73 25.02 42.02
C GLY A 86 -19.60 24.28 41.28
N HIS A 87 -18.43 24.26 41.91
CA HIS A 87 -17.16 23.88 41.30
C HIS A 87 -17.17 22.53 40.56
N GLN A 88 -17.90 21.53 41.06
CA GLN A 88 -17.96 20.20 40.42
C GLN A 88 -18.59 20.24 39.02
N LYS A 89 -19.62 21.08 38.83
CA LYS A 89 -20.24 21.27 37.52
C LYS A 89 -19.29 21.98 36.56
N ASP A 90 -18.64 23.03 37.02
CA ASP A 90 -17.72 23.82 36.19
C ASP A 90 -16.54 22.97 35.70
N VAL A 91 -15.93 22.18 36.59
CA VAL A 91 -14.85 21.25 36.26
C VAL A 91 -15.30 20.19 35.26
N TYR A 92 -16.50 19.64 35.43
CA TYR A 92 -17.00 18.61 34.54
C TYR A 92 -17.32 19.15 33.13
N ILE A 93 -17.93 20.33 33.03
CA ILE A 93 -18.15 21.04 31.76
C ILE A 93 -16.81 21.35 31.09
N GLU A 94 -15.81 21.80 31.85
CA GLU A 94 -14.47 22.08 31.32
C GLU A 94 -13.83 20.82 30.73
N HIS A 95 -13.84 19.70 31.46
CA HIS A 95 -13.29 18.44 30.97
C HIS A 95 -14.03 17.92 29.73
N GLN A 96 -15.36 18.06 29.69
CA GLN A 96 -16.16 17.72 28.51
C GLN A 96 -15.73 18.58 27.30
N ALA A 97 -15.58 19.89 27.47
CA ALA A 97 -15.14 20.79 26.40
C ALA A 97 -13.72 20.46 25.90
N GLN A 98 -12.81 20.10 26.82
CA GLN A 98 -11.47 19.63 26.48
C GLN A 98 -11.52 18.30 25.68
N LEU A 99 -12.39 17.37 26.06
CA LEU A 99 -12.57 16.09 25.36
C LEU A 99 -13.11 16.31 23.94
N THR A 100 -14.13 17.15 23.79
CA THR A 100 -14.67 17.53 22.46
C THR A 100 -13.60 18.18 21.59
N THR A 101 -12.79 19.07 22.15
CA THR A 101 -11.68 19.71 21.43
C THR A 101 -10.63 18.68 20.96
N LYS A 102 -10.26 17.74 21.84
CA LYS A 102 -9.33 16.66 21.50
C LYS A 102 -9.90 15.71 20.45
N SER A 103 -11.19 15.36 20.53
CA SER A 103 -11.91 14.55 19.53
C SER A 103 -11.89 15.21 18.15
N ARG A 104 -12.21 16.50 18.07
CA ARG A 104 -12.12 17.26 16.81
C ARG A 104 -10.71 17.24 16.22
N LYS A 105 -9.68 17.47 17.04
CA LYS A 105 -8.28 17.44 16.57
C LYS A 105 -7.85 16.04 16.10
N ALA A 106 -8.29 14.98 16.79
CA ALA A 106 -8.04 13.60 16.39
C ALA A 106 -8.72 13.27 15.06
N ASN A 107 -9.93 13.80 14.84
CA ASN A 107 -10.65 13.72 13.58
C ASN A 107 -9.89 14.35 12.41
N GLU A 108 -9.46 15.60 12.58
CA GLU A 108 -8.70 16.33 11.56
C GLU A 108 -7.39 15.60 11.24
N THR A 109 -6.63 15.24 12.27
CA THR A 109 -5.35 14.52 12.13
C THR A 109 -5.53 13.15 11.47
N GLY A 110 -6.55 12.41 11.91
CA GLY A 110 -6.89 11.10 11.38
C GLY A 110 -7.29 11.16 9.91
N SER A 111 -8.09 12.15 9.53
CA SER A 111 -8.54 12.36 8.15
C SER A 111 -7.36 12.67 7.23
N ILE A 112 -6.43 13.53 7.67
CA ILE A 112 -5.19 13.82 6.94
C ILE A 112 -4.34 12.55 6.76
N LEU A 113 -4.20 11.75 7.81
CA LEU A 113 -3.40 10.52 7.75
C LEU A 113 -4.04 9.48 6.81
N ILE A 114 -5.35 9.27 6.90
CA ILE A 114 -6.11 8.38 6.01
C ILE A 114 -5.88 8.80 4.55
N GLN A 115 -6.05 10.08 4.22
CA GLN A 115 -5.85 10.57 2.87
C GLN A 115 -4.42 10.33 2.37
N LYS A 116 -3.40 10.59 3.20
CA LYS A 116 -2.00 10.32 2.85
C LYS A 116 -1.74 8.85 2.55
N LEU A 117 -2.29 7.95 3.37
CA LEU A 117 -2.15 6.50 3.19
C LEU A 117 -2.84 6.04 1.89
N GLU A 118 -4.03 6.55 1.61
CA GLU A 118 -4.80 6.23 0.40
C GLU A 118 -4.12 6.76 -0.88
N THR A 119 -3.57 7.98 -0.84
CA THR A 119 -2.76 8.52 -1.95
C THR A 119 -1.54 7.64 -2.23
N LEU A 120 -0.78 7.28 -1.19
CA LEU A 120 0.39 6.41 -1.35
C LEU A 120 0.01 5.01 -1.88
N ALA A 121 -1.11 4.45 -1.44
CA ALA A 121 -1.62 3.18 -1.96
C ALA A 121 -2.01 3.28 -3.44
N ALA A 122 -2.65 4.38 -3.85
CA ALA A 122 -2.99 4.65 -5.24
C ALA A 122 -1.73 4.79 -6.12
N ASP A 123 -0.71 5.51 -5.65
CA ASP A 123 0.57 5.67 -6.34
C ASP A 123 1.27 4.31 -6.56
N LEU A 124 1.27 3.44 -5.55
CA LEU A 124 1.83 2.09 -5.65
C LEU A 124 1.07 1.23 -6.67
N ARG A 125 -0.27 1.33 -6.72
CA ARG A 125 -1.05 0.68 -7.77
C ARG A 125 -0.76 1.23 -9.15
N GLY A 126 -0.57 2.55 -9.27
CA GLY A 126 -0.12 3.20 -10.50
C GLY A 126 1.21 2.64 -10.98
N LYS A 127 2.19 2.50 -10.07
CA LYS A 127 3.49 1.87 -10.37
C LYS A 127 3.32 0.42 -10.82
N ALA A 128 2.51 -0.38 -10.12
CA ALA A 128 2.24 -1.77 -10.49
C ALA A 128 1.59 -1.91 -11.88
N LYS A 129 0.66 -1.01 -12.22
CA LYS A 129 -0.02 -0.98 -13.52
C LYS A 129 0.92 -0.61 -14.67
N ASN A 130 1.95 0.18 -14.40
CA ASN A 130 2.89 0.67 -15.40
C ASN A 130 4.09 -0.27 -15.62
N ILE A 131 4.16 -1.40 -14.91
CA ILE A 131 5.12 -2.47 -15.20
C ILE A 131 4.55 -3.31 -16.35
N ALA A 132 5.24 -3.28 -17.49
CA ALA A 132 4.89 -3.97 -18.73
C ALA A 132 5.20 -5.47 -18.71
#